data_AF-A0A7S2AA09-F1
#
_entry.id   AF-A0A7S2AA09-F1
#
_cell.length_a   1.000
_cell.length_b   1.000
_cell.length_c   1.000
_cell.angle_alpha   90.00
_cell.angle_beta   90.00
_cell.angle_gamma   90.00
#
_symmetry.space_group_name_H-M   'P 1'
#
loop_
_entity.id
_entity.type
_entity.pdbx_description
1 polymer ?
#
loop_
_entity_poly.entity_id
_entity_poly.type
_entity_poly.pdbx_seq_one_letter_code
_entity_poly.pdbx_strand_id
1 'polypeptide(L)'
;KPKMDLCLDDPPSDQISAFRQDGFVVIPGVLSTKIVSALNERLEDVLRGIYDRDRAPDKSPELLPKITADTGEPEGVVGPLGFRGPEAEKDKRGGKRGGRKKPKVLQVVNAHKCDSVFRSLATDGKIGRAVAKLAGWEKGARLAQDQVWAK
;
A
#
# COMPACT_ATOMS: atom_id res chain seq x y z
N LYS A 1 0.36 -5.65 19.07
CA LYS A 1 -0.05 -4.81 17.92
C LYS A 1 0.33 -3.37 18.25
N PRO A 2 1.00 -2.62 17.36
CA PRO A 2 1.21 -1.20 17.59
C PRO A 2 -0.16 -0.51 17.72
N LYS A 3 -0.32 0.32 18.75
CA LYS A 3 -1.54 1.10 18.98
C LYS A 3 -1.57 2.25 17.99
N MET A 4 -2.61 2.31 17.16
CA MET A 4 -2.83 3.42 16.24
C MET A 4 -3.56 4.54 16.97
N ASP A 5 -3.04 5.75 16.85
CA ASP A 5 -3.69 6.96 17.33
C ASP A 5 -4.46 7.61 16.19
N LEU A 6 -5.62 7.02 15.85
CA LEU A 6 -6.52 7.54 14.84
C LEU A 6 -7.41 8.64 15.42
N CYS A 7 -7.43 9.78 14.78
CA CYS A 7 -8.38 10.87 15.03
C CYS A 7 -9.68 10.60 14.23
N LEU A 8 -10.32 9.48 14.54
CA LEU A 8 -11.57 9.05 13.91
C LEU A 8 -12.60 8.73 14.98
N ASP A 9 -13.62 9.58 15.03
CA ASP A 9 -14.81 9.39 15.85
C ASP A 9 -15.96 8.86 15.00
N ASP A 10 -17.11 8.67 15.64
CA ASP A 10 -18.32 8.28 14.93
C ASP A 10 -18.77 9.39 13.96
N PRO A 11 -19.09 9.06 12.70
CA PRO A 11 -19.53 10.07 11.74
C PRO A 11 -20.85 10.70 12.20
N PRO A 12 -20.94 12.04 12.25
CA PRO A 12 -22.18 12.74 12.57
C PRO A 12 -23.26 12.56 11.48
N SER A 13 -24.50 12.96 11.79
CA SER A 13 -25.67 12.72 10.94
C SER A 13 -25.59 13.40 9.57
N ASP A 14 -24.95 14.55 9.49
CA ASP A 14 -24.65 15.26 8.25
C ASP A 14 -23.66 14.47 7.36
N GLN A 15 -22.60 13.91 7.93
CA GLN A 15 -21.67 13.03 7.20
C GLN A 15 -22.33 11.74 6.71
N ILE A 16 -23.21 11.14 7.53
CA ILE A 16 -24.00 9.97 7.13
C ILE A 16 -24.94 10.33 5.97
N SER A 17 -25.57 11.50 6.04
CA SER A 17 -26.49 11.97 4.98
C SER A 17 -25.73 12.25 3.69
N ALA A 18 -24.59 12.94 3.76
CA ALA A 18 -23.70 13.19 2.62
C ALA A 18 -23.23 11.87 1.98
N PHE A 19 -22.79 10.90 2.78
CA PHE A 19 -22.40 9.58 2.25
C PHE A 19 -23.54 8.87 1.51
N ARG A 20 -24.78 8.95 2.02
CA ARG A 20 -25.96 8.36 1.36
C ARG A 20 -26.34 9.06 0.08
N GLN A 21 -26.14 10.37 0.01
CA GLN A 21 -26.48 11.18 -1.16
C GLN A 21 -25.41 11.08 -2.25
N ASP A 22 -24.14 11.20 -1.87
CA ASP A 22 -23.02 11.38 -2.79
C ASP A 22 -22.25 10.06 -3.04
N GLY A 23 -22.47 9.05 -2.20
CA GLY A 23 -21.73 7.79 -2.24
C GLY A 23 -20.33 7.87 -1.62
N PHE A 24 -19.92 9.03 -1.10
CA PHE A 24 -18.65 9.22 -0.40
C PHE A 24 -18.75 10.33 0.67
N VAL A 25 -17.81 10.34 1.61
CA VAL A 25 -17.63 11.44 2.57
C VAL A 25 -16.14 11.60 2.86
N VAL A 26 -15.69 12.84 3.07
CA VAL A 26 -14.30 13.15 3.41
C VAL A 26 -14.20 13.43 4.90
N ILE A 27 -13.35 12.67 5.59
CA ILE A 27 -13.04 12.88 7.02
C ILE A 27 -11.58 13.34 7.10
N PRO A 28 -11.33 14.64 7.35
CA PRO A 28 -9.97 15.16 7.39
C PRO A 28 -9.25 14.71 8.66
N GLY A 29 -7.92 14.61 8.59
CA GLY A 29 -7.08 14.44 9.79
C GLY A 29 -7.17 13.08 10.47
N VAL A 30 -7.76 12.05 9.84
CA VAL A 30 -7.88 10.70 10.43
C VAL A 30 -6.54 10.11 10.88
N LEU A 31 -5.48 10.37 10.11
CA LEU A 31 -4.13 9.90 10.39
C LEU A 31 -3.27 11.05 10.92
N SER A 32 -2.63 10.85 12.07
CA SER A 32 -1.58 11.75 12.54
C SER A 32 -0.34 11.67 11.63
N THR A 33 0.45 12.74 11.58
CA THR A 33 1.70 12.79 10.80
C THR A 33 2.68 11.67 11.18
N LYS A 34 2.69 11.28 12.47
CA LYS A 34 3.47 10.15 12.97
C LYS A 34 3.07 8.82 12.33
N ILE A 35 1.77 8.55 12.22
CA ILE A 35 1.26 7.33 11.58
C ILE A 35 1.55 7.35 10.08
N VAL A 36 1.39 8.51 9.44
CA VAL A 36 1.72 8.68 8.02
C VAL A 36 3.20 8.37 7.76
N SER A 37 4.12 8.90 8.57
CA SER A 37 5.56 8.60 8.46
C SER A 37 5.83 7.10 8.61
N ALA A 38 5.27 6.48 9.65
CA ALA A 38 5.46 5.05 9.89
C ALA A 38 4.92 4.19 8.73
N LEU A 39 3.76 4.52 8.17
CA LEU A 39 3.21 3.81 7.01
C LEU A 39 4.09 3.95 5.77
N ASN A 40 4.66 5.14 5.52
CA ASN A 40 5.55 5.37 4.40
C ASN A 40 6.88 4.59 4.55
N GLU A 41 7.47 4.60 5.75
CA GLU A 41 8.66 3.79 6.05
C GLU A 41 8.40 2.29 5.85
N ARG A 42 7.26 1.79 6.34
CA ARG A 42 6.89 0.38 6.12
C ARG A 42 6.55 0.07 4.68
N LEU A 43 6.02 1.02 3.91
CA LEU A 43 5.73 0.83 2.49
C LEU A 43 7.01 0.58 1.69
N GLU A 44 8.09 1.30 2.00
CA GLU A 44 9.42 1.04 1.42
C GLU A 44 9.86 -0.40 1.65
N ASP A 45 9.80 -0.87 2.90
CA ASP A 45 10.18 -2.25 3.24
C ASP A 45 9.30 -3.28 2.52
N VAL A 46 7.97 -3.10 2.54
CA VAL A 46 7.03 -4.00 1.87
C VAL A 46 7.30 -4.08 0.36
N LEU A 47 7.61 -2.95 -0.27
CA LEU A 47 7.94 -2.91 -1.70
C LEU A 47 9.32 -3.54 -1.99
N ARG A 48 10.26 -3.54 -1.02
CA ARG A 48 11.54 -4.30 -1.10
C ARG A 48 11.38 -5.80 -0.85
N GLY A 49 10.20 -6.25 -0.42
CA GLY A 49 9.98 -7.63 0.00
C GLY A 49 10.42 -7.91 1.44
N ILE A 50 10.67 -6.86 2.24
CA ILE A 50 11.02 -6.95 3.65
C ILE A 50 9.71 -6.90 4.45
N TYR A 51 9.33 -8.04 5.02
CA TYR A 51 8.08 -8.21 5.77
C TYR A 51 8.39 -8.44 7.25
N ASP A 52 7.57 -7.89 8.14
CA ASP A 52 7.69 -8.11 9.59
C ASP A 52 6.71 -9.18 10.12
N ARG A 53 6.01 -9.85 9.20
CA ARG A 53 5.17 -11.02 9.45
C ARG A 53 5.59 -12.16 8.53
N ASP A 54 5.35 -13.40 8.97
CA ASP A 54 5.75 -14.64 8.28
C ASP A 54 4.95 -14.95 7.00
N ARG A 55 4.44 -13.94 6.28
CA ARG A 55 3.64 -14.12 5.07
C ARG A 55 3.85 -12.98 4.10
N ALA A 56 3.94 -13.28 2.81
CA ALA A 56 3.95 -12.30 1.73
C ALA A 56 2.54 -11.70 1.46
N PRO A 57 2.44 -10.49 0.86
CA PRO A 57 1.18 -9.98 0.35
C PRO A 57 0.65 -10.90 -0.77
N ASP A 58 -0.64 -10.82 -1.08
CA ASP A 58 -1.24 -11.63 -2.15
C ASP A 58 -0.80 -11.16 -3.54
N LYS A 59 -0.43 -9.88 -3.67
CA LYS A 59 0.19 -9.30 -4.86
C LYS A 59 1.22 -8.26 -4.43
N SER A 60 2.40 -8.31 -5.03
CA SER A 60 3.43 -7.27 -4.96
C SER A 60 3.95 -6.97 -6.36
N PRO A 61 4.42 -5.74 -6.61
CA PRO A 61 5.05 -5.42 -7.88
C PRO A 61 6.45 -6.08 -7.97
N GLU A 62 6.87 -6.45 -9.17
CA GLU A 62 8.23 -6.93 -9.42
C GLU A 62 9.17 -5.73 -9.53
N LEU A 63 9.97 -5.49 -8.49
CA LEU A 63 10.76 -4.26 -8.37
C LEU A 63 12.28 -4.43 -8.51
N LEU A 64 12.82 -5.65 -8.43
CA LEU A 64 14.26 -5.87 -8.58
C LEU A 64 14.53 -6.82 -9.76
N PRO A 65 15.56 -6.55 -10.58
CA PRO A 65 16.06 -7.57 -11.50
C PRO A 65 16.54 -8.77 -10.68
N LYS A 66 16.20 -10.00 -11.12
CA LYS A 66 16.75 -11.22 -10.54
C LYS A 66 18.27 -11.17 -10.74
N ILE A 67 19.05 -11.07 -9.66
CA ILE A 67 20.51 -11.21 -9.73
C ILE A 67 20.76 -12.66 -10.17
N THR A 68 21.17 -12.86 -11.42
CA THR A 68 21.68 -14.14 -11.89
C THR A 68 23.10 -14.30 -11.37
N ALA A 69 23.40 -15.44 -10.74
CA ALA A 69 24.61 -15.68 -9.96
C ALA A 69 25.95 -15.56 -10.73
N ASP A 70 25.93 -15.34 -12.05
CA ASP A 70 27.10 -15.51 -12.92
C ASP A 70 27.82 -14.21 -13.36
N THR A 71 27.34 -13.01 -13.01
CA THR A 71 28.02 -11.76 -13.43
C THR A 71 28.35 -10.75 -12.33
N GLY A 72 28.10 -11.09 -11.06
CA GLY A 72 28.73 -10.43 -9.91
C GLY A 72 28.46 -8.94 -9.67
N GLU A 73 27.65 -8.22 -10.47
CA GLU A 73 27.46 -6.77 -10.29
C GLU A 73 26.02 -6.33 -10.59
N PRO A 74 25.26 -5.79 -9.61
CA PRO A 74 24.19 -4.84 -9.87
C PRO A 74 24.64 -3.43 -9.42
N GLU A 75 25.47 -2.75 -10.20
CA GLU A 75 25.75 -1.32 -9.95
C GLU A 75 24.50 -0.47 -10.26
N GLY A 76 23.93 0.20 -9.23
CA GLY A 76 22.91 1.25 -9.39
C GLY A 76 21.46 0.95 -8.97
N VAL A 77 21.21 0.12 -7.95
CA VAL A 77 19.84 -0.22 -7.51
C VAL A 77 19.15 0.97 -6.81
N VAL A 78 18.17 1.62 -7.45
CA VAL A 78 17.25 2.54 -6.74
C VAL A 78 15.79 2.17 -6.97
N GLY A 79 15.06 2.10 -5.87
CA GLY A 79 13.66 1.70 -5.74
C GLY A 79 13.54 0.99 -4.41
N PRO A 80 12.40 1.03 -3.70
CA PRO A 80 11.12 1.71 -3.87
C PRO A 80 11.13 3.23 -3.64
N LEU A 81 10.00 3.88 -3.96
CA LEU A 81 9.61 5.31 -4.06
C LEU A 81 10.65 6.39 -4.46
N GLY A 82 11.84 5.99 -4.88
CA GLY A 82 12.76 6.69 -5.78
C GLY A 82 13.11 5.85 -7.01
N PHE A 83 12.16 5.02 -7.45
CA PHE A 83 12.31 3.94 -8.43
C PHE A 83 13.06 4.30 -9.73
N ARG A 84 14.08 3.54 -10.16
CA ARG A 84 14.49 3.44 -11.57
C ARG A 84 14.86 2.03 -12.02
N GLY A 85 14.08 1.52 -12.98
CA GLY A 85 14.50 0.53 -13.97
C GLY A 85 13.43 0.32 -15.07
N PRO A 86 13.78 0.06 -16.36
CA PRO A 86 15.11 0.05 -16.98
C PRO A 86 15.38 1.28 -17.90
N GLU A 87 16.65 1.65 -18.05
CA GLU A 87 17.28 2.32 -19.21
C GLU A 87 18.75 1.86 -19.16
N ALA A 88 19.39 1.25 -20.16
CA ALA A 88 19.25 1.36 -21.60
C ALA A 88 19.52 0.03 -22.32
N GLU A 89 18.74 -0.28 -23.34
CA GLU A 89 19.27 -1.00 -24.49
C GLU A 89 19.91 0.05 -25.42
N LYS A 90 21.22 0.32 -25.25
CA LYS A 90 22.04 0.65 -26.43
C LYS A 90 22.47 -0.68 -27.00
N ASP A 91 21.58 -1.23 -27.81
CA ASP A 91 21.91 -2.30 -28.69
C ASP A 91 22.96 -1.81 -29.71
N LYS A 92 24.20 -2.29 -29.60
CA LYS A 92 25.22 -2.12 -30.65
C LYS A 92 25.05 -3.13 -31.80
N ARG A 93 23.97 -3.92 -31.83
CA ARG A 93 23.72 -5.07 -32.71
C ARG A 93 22.22 -5.31 -33.05
N GLY A 94 21.49 -4.26 -33.47
CA GLY A 94 20.18 -4.31 -34.18
C GLY A 94 19.09 -5.37 -33.83
N GLY A 95 19.02 -5.95 -32.64
CA GLY A 95 18.05 -6.96 -32.22
C GLY A 95 16.90 -6.40 -31.41
N LYS A 96 15.68 -6.33 -31.99
CA LYS A 96 14.45 -5.92 -31.28
C LYS A 96 14.10 -6.90 -30.15
N ARG A 97 14.45 -6.60 -28.89
CA ARG A 97 13.74 -7.14 -27.72
C ARG A 97 12.66 -6.14 -27.29
N GLY A 98 11.40 -6.58 -27.26
CA GLY A 98 10.27 -5.73 -26.89
C GLY A 98 10.39 -5.21 -25.46
N GLY A 99 10.68 -3.92 -25.28
CA GLY A 99 10.82 -3.28 -23.97
C GLY A 99 9.53 -3.35 -23.15
N ARG A 100 9.60 -3.95 -21.95
CA ARG A 100 8.49 -3.97 -20.98
C ARG A 100 8.22 -2.52 -20.54
N LYS A 101 6.99 -2.03 -20.71
CA LYS A 101 6.59 -0.68 -20.27
C LYS A 101 6.77 -0.54 -18.76
N LYS A 102 7.37 0.58 -18.32
CA LYS A 102 7.52 0.95 -16.90
C LYS A 102 6.13 0.93 -16.23
N PRO A 103 5.93 0.25 -15.09
CA PRO A 103 4.65 0.25 -14.39
C PRO A 103 4.33 1.67 -13.89
N LYS A 104 3.21 2.23 -14.35
CA LYS A 104 2.76 3.58 -13.96
C LYS A 104 2.24 3.68 -12.52
N VAL A 105 1.91 2.53 -11.93
CA VAL A 105 1.35 2.41 -10.58
C VAL A 105 1.91 1.13 -9.99
N LEU A 106 2.50 1.24 -8.80
CA LEU A 106 2.86 0.09 -7.97
C LEU A 106 1.65 -0.30 -7.13
N GLN A 107 1.35 -1.59 -7.07
CA GLN A 107 0.19 -2.09 -6.33
C GLN A 107 0.59 -3.26 -5.43
N VAL A 108 0.30 -3.13 -4.14
CA VAL A 108 0.37 -4.21 -3.15
C VAL A 108 -1.05 -4.57 -2.72
N VAL A 109 -1.39 -5.86 -2.73
CA VAL A 109 -2.70 -6.37 -2.27
C VAL A 109 -2.51 -7.19 -1.01
N ASN A 110 -3.34 -6.93 -0.01
CA ASN A 110 -3.32 -7.61 1.28
C ASN A 110 -2.06 -7.35 2.12
N ALA A 111 -1.61 -6.08 2.20
CA ALA A 111 -0.45 -5.66 2.98
C ALA A 111 -0.61 -5.96 4.49
N HIS A 112 -1.84 -5.96 5.02
CA HIS A 112 -2.14 -6.40 6.39
C HIS A 112 -1.70 -7.83 6.73
N LYS A 113 -1.42 -8.67 5.72
CA LYS A 113 -0.92 -10.04 5.92
C LYS A 113 0.58 -10.05 6.21
N CYS A 114 1.33 -9.15 5.58
CA CYS A 114 2.80 -9.12 5.59
C CYS A 114 3.41 -8.06 6.50
N ASP A 115 2.63 -7.05 6.92
CA ASP A 115 3.14 -5.95 7.71
C ASP A 115 2.25 -5.61 8.92
N SER A 116 2.86 -5.44 10.08
CA SER A 116 2.17 -5.23 11.36
C SER A 116 1.56 -3.82 11.49
N VAL A 117 2.15 -2.81 10.86
CA VAL A 117 1.65 -1.43 10.86
C VAL A 117 0.45 -1.32 9.92
N PHE A 118 0.55 -1.85 8.70
CA PHE A 118 -0.60 -1.95 7.78
C PHE A 118 -1.75 -2.76 8.41
N ARG A 119 -1.44 -3.88 9.08
CA ARG A 119 -2.46 -4.66 9.79
C ARG A 119 -3.12 -3.88 10.91
N SER A 120 -2.36 -3.14 11.70
CA SER A 120 -2.92 -2.32 12.78
C SER A 120 -3.88 -1.27 12.23
N LEU A 121 -3.56 -0.62 11.11
CA LEU A 121 -4.45 0.32 10.46
C LEU A 121 -5.69 -0.39 9.88
N ALA A 122 -5.50 -1.39 9.02
CA ALA A 122 -6.59 -2.05 8.29
C ALA A 122 -7.57 -2.79 9.21
N THR A 123 -7.15 -3.14 10.44
CA THR A 123 -7.99 -3.81 11.45
C THR A 123 -8.35 -2.92 12.63
N ASP A 124 -8.17 -1.60 12.54
CA ASP A 124 -8.52 -0.68 13.61
C ASP A 124 -10.05 -0.64 13.82
N GLY A 125 -10.47 -0.77 15.09
CA GLY A 125 -11.88 -0.81 15.46
C GLY A 125 -12.61 0.51 15.19
N LYS A 126 -11.92 1.65 15.21
CA LYS A 126 -12.51 2.96 14.87
C LYS A 126 -12.91 3.01 13.39
N ILE A 127 -12.04 2.50 12.50
CA ILE A 127 -12.36 2.39 11.06
C ILE A 127 -13.55 1.46 10.85
N GLY A 128 -13.52 0.27 11.46
CA GLY A 128 -14.63 -0.68 11.33
C GLY A 128 -15.98 -0.12 11.82
N ARG A 129 -15.96 0.64 12.92
CA ARG A 129 -17.15 1.31 13.48
C ARG A 129 -17.66 2.42 12.57
N ALA A 130 -16.79 3.30 12.09
CA ALA A 130 -17.16 4.37 11.17
C ALA A 130 -17.76 3.81 9.87
N VAL A 131 -17.14 2.80 9.27
CA VAL A 131 -17.65 2.10 8.08
C VAL A 131 -19.03 1.49 8.35
N ALA A 132 -19.20 0.77 9.47
CA ALA A 132 -20.48 0.18 9.81
C ALA A 132 -21.59 1.23 9.98
N LYS A 133 -21.29 2.37 10.59
CA LYS A 133 -22.25 3.48 10.74
C LYS A 133 -22.64 4.11 9.41
N LEU A 134 -21.66 4.41 8.56
CA LEU A 134 -21.92 4.96 7.22
C LEU A 134 -22.77 4.00 6.38
N ALA A 135 -22.47 2.70 6.45
CA ALA A 135 -23.17 1.66 5.70
C ALA A 135 -24.51 1.21 6.31
N GLY A 136 -24.84 1.64 7.54
CA GLY A 136 -26.04 1.18 8.25
C GLY A 136 -25.99 -0.29 8.69
N TRP A 137 -24.81 -0.84 8.93
CA TRP A 137 -24.63 -2.24 9.36
C TRP A 137 -24.67 -2.38 10.88
N GLU A 138 -25.68 -3.08 11.39
CA GLU A 138 -25.90 -3.25 12.84
C GLU A 138 -24.81 -4.09 13.52
N LYS A 139 -24.29 -5.11 12.84
CA LYS A 139 -23.34 -6.08 13.40
C LYS A 139 -21.87 -5.62 13.34
N GLY A 140 -21.60 -4.51 12.65
CA GLY A 140 -20.24 -4.02 12.41
C GLY A 140 -19.68 -4.41 11.04
N ALA A 141 -18.42 -4.05 10.80
CA ALA A 141 -17.68 -4.32 9.57
C ALA A 141 -16.47 -5.25 9.83
N ARG A 142 -16.05 -5.99 8.81
CA ARG A 142 -14.81 -6.79 8.81
C ARG A 142 -13.94 -6.40 7.63
N LEU A 143 -12.62 -6.49 7.82
CA LEU A 143 -11.66 -6.31 6.73
C LEU A 143 -11.85 -7.43 5.71
N ALA A 144 -12.21 -7.05 4.48
CA ALA A 144 -12.23 -7.97 3.34
C ALA A 144 -10.86 -8.01 2.65
N GLN A 145 -10.31 -6.83 2.34
CA GLN A 145 -9.03 -6.64 1.66
C GLN A 145 -8.51 -5.22 1.91
N ASP A 146 -7.20 -5.03 1.97
CA ASP A 146 -6.53 -3.73 1.83
C ASP A 146 -5.66 -3.70 0.57
N GLN A 147 -5.46 -2.50 0.02
CA GLN A 147 -4.58 -2.28 -1.11
C GLN A 147 -3.77 -1.02 -0.90
N VAL A 148 -2.48 -1.08 -1.24
CA VAL A 148 -1.59 0.08 -1.24
C VAL A 148 -1.19 0.38 -2.67
N TRP A 149 -1.36 1.64 -3.06
CA TRP A 149 -1.10 2.13 -4.41
C TRP A 149 -0.06 3.24 -4.31
N ALA A 150 1.01 3.15 -5.09
CA ALA A 150 1.98 4.23 -5.24
C ALA A 150 2.09 4.63 -6.71
N LYS A 151 2.15 5.94 -6.96
CA LYS A 151 2.19 6.55 -8.29
C LYS A 151 3.34 7.52 -8.39
#